data_AF-A0A7K5ZAF8-F1
#
_entry.id   AF-A0A7K5ZAF8-F1
#
_cell.length_a   1.000
_cell.length_b   1.000
_cell.length_c   1.000
_cell.angle_alpha   90.00
_cell.angle_beta   90.00
_cell.angle_gamma   90.00
#
_symmetry.space_group_name_H-M   'P 1'
#
loop_
_entity.id
_entity.type
_entity.pdbx_description
1 polymer ?
#
loop_
_entity_poly.entity_id
_entity_poly.type
_entity_poly.pdbx_seq_one_letter_code
_entity_poly.pdbx_strand_id
1 'polypeptide(L)'
;EKRIHPAQDCALWADMELDVERAKELIEQRLAEEEEEEKRLKGDGTRELPAVERMNTPELEEEKRHGPRNWGLEAIKGQERMRKSSVDLRREIIDVGSIQRLIE
;
A
#
# COMPACT_ATOMS: atom_id res chain seq x y z
N GLU A 1 -34.98 20.87 -27.64
CA GLU A 1 -34.55 21.48 -26.37
C GLU A 1 -35.79 21.77 -25.53
N LYS A 2 -36.05 20.99 -24.47
CA LYS A 2 -37.20 21.22 -23.60
C LYS A 2 -36.79 22.31 -22.61
N ARG A 3 -37.27 23.55 -22.80
CA ARG A 3 -37.09 24.60 -21.80
C ARG A 3 -37.85 24.19 -20.54
N ILE A 4 -37.11 23.92 -19.47
CA ILE A 4 -37.68 23.74 -18.14
C ILE A 4 -38.22 25.12 -17.72
N HIS A 5 -39.41 25.14 -17.12
CA HIS A 5 -40.03 26.39 -16.73
C HIS A 5 -39.20 27.00 -15.58
N PRO A 6 -38.95 28.32 -15.52
CA PRO A 6 -38.09 28.92 -14.49
C PRO A 6 -38.56 28.61 -13.05
N ALA A 7 -39.86 28.39 -12.84
CA ALA A 7 -40.40 27.96 -11.55
C ALA A 7 -40.04 26.50 -11.18
N GLN A 8 -39.83 25.63 -12.16
CA GLN A 8 -39.39 24.25 -11.97
C GLN A 8 -37.88 24.19 -11.63
N ASP A 9 -37.07 25.06 -12.23
CA ASP A 9 -35.64 25.17 -11.90
C ASP A 9 -35.42 25.66 -10.47
N CYS A 10 -36.20 26.67 -10.03
CA CYS A 10 -36.16 27.13 -8.63
C CYS A 10 -36.59 26.05 -7.64
N ALA A 11 -37.59 25.23 -7.99
CA ALA A 11 -38.07 24.14 -7.13
C ALA A 11 -37.04 23.00 -7.01
N LEU A 12 -36.38 22.64 -8.12
CA LEU A 12 -35.30 21.64 -8.13
C LEU A 12 -34.09 22.09 -7.29
N TRP A 13 -33.76 23.39 -7.33
CA TRP A 13 -32.66 23.92 -6.55
C TRP A 13 -32.96 23.92 -5.05
N ALA A 14 -34.20 24.24 -4.66
CA ALA A 14 -34.64 24.15 -3.27
C ALA A 14 -34.69 22.71 -2.73
N ASP A 15 -35.05 21.74 -3.56
CA ASP A 15 -35.06 20.31 -3.19
C ASP A 15 -33.62 19.78 -2.97
N MET A 16 -32.69 20.17 -3.85
CA MET A 16 -31.27 19.86 -3.68
C MET A 16 -30.67 20.52 -2.43
N GLU A 17 -31.05 21.76 -2.11
CA GLU A 17 -30.59 22.44 -0.90
C GLU A 17 -31.10 21.74 0.38
N LEU A 18 -32.34 21.24 0.35
CA LEU A 18 -32.90 20.42 1.42
C LEU A 18 -32.16 19.08 1.58
N ASP A 19 -31.80 18.43 0.47
CA ASP A 19 -31.01 17.20 0.48
C ASP A 19 -29.60 17.41 1.03
N VAL A 20 -28.97 18.55 0.70
CA VAL A 20 -27.65 18.93 1.24
C VAL A 20 -27.72 19.14 2.75
N GLU A 21 -28.74 19.84 3.27
CA GLU A 21 -28.87 20.05 4.71
C GLU A 21 -29.13 18.72 5.44
N ARG A 22 -29.95 17.83 4.88
CA ARG A 22 -30.19 16.49 5.42
C ARG A 22 -28.90 15.66 5.43
N ALA A 23 -28.11 15.70 4.36
CA ALA A 23 -26.85 14.99 4.28
C ALA A 23 -25.84 15.50 5.33
N LYS A 24 -25.81 16.81 5.58
CA LYS A 24 -24.97 17.42 6.60
C LYS A 24 -25.37 16.98 8.01
N GLU A 25 -26.66 16.97 8.34
CA GLU A 25 -27.15 16.47 9.64
C GLU A 25 -26.76 15.01 9.88
N LEU A 26 -26.85 14.16 8.85
CA LEU A 26 -26.43 12.75 8.94
C LEU A 26 -24.92 12.60 9.17
N ILE A 27 -24.09 13.45 8.57
CA ILE A 27 -22.64 13.44 8.79
C ILE A 27 -22.32 13.90 10.21
N GLU A 28 -22.94 14.98 10.69
CA GLU A 28 -22.74 15.48 12.05
C GLU A 28 -23.14 14.43 13.10
N GLN A 29 -24.27 13.74 12.90
CA GLN A 29 -24.71 12.65 13.77
C GLN A 29 -23.72 11.48 13.78
N ARG A 30 -23.23 11.05 12.61
CA ARG A 30 -22.23 9.97 12.49
C ARG A 30 -20.91 10.34 13.15
N LEU A 31 -20.45 11.57 12.96
CA LEU A 31 -19.20 12.06 13.55
C LEU A 31 -19.29 12.11 15.08
N ALA A 32 -20.42 12.54 15.63
CA ALA A 32 -20.64 12.54 17.07
C ALA A 32 -20.70 11.12 17.67
N GLU A 33 -21.31 10.16 16.97
CA GLU A 33 -21.34 8.75 17.38
C GLU A 33 -19.93 8.14 17.39
N GLU A 34 -19.13 8.41 16.35
CA GLU A 34 -17.74 7.95 16.24
C GLU A 34 -16.85 8.57 17.32
N GLU A 35 -17.00 9.86 17.62
CA GLU A 35 -16.24 10.53 18.70
C GLU A 35 -16.57 9.94 20.08
N GLU A 36 -17.84 9.62 20.34
CA GLU A 36 -18.25 8.94 21.58
C GLU A 36 -17.72 7.50 21.63
N GLU A 37 -17.73 6.76 20.52
CA GLU A 37 -17.12 5.42 20.45
C GLU A 37 -15.60 5.49 20.70
N GLU A 38 -14.91 6.46 20.09
CA GLU A 38 -13.48 6.69 20.28
C GLU A 38 -13.16 7.06 21.74
N LYS A 39 -13.97 7.91 22.37
CA LYS A 39 -13.84 8.23 23.81
C LYS A 39 -14.07 6.99 24.69
N ARG A 40 -15.04 6.14 24.35
CA ARG A 40 -15.29 4.88 25.08
C ARG A 40 -14.15 3.87 24.89
N LEU A 41 -13.55 3.81 23.71
CA LEU A 41 -12.38 2.99 23.40
C LEU A 41 -11.11 3.50 24.08
N LYS A 42 -10.90 4.82 24.12
CA LYS A 42 -9.73 5.45 24.75
C LYS A 42 -9.83 5.57 26.26
N GLY A 43 -11.05 5.66 26.82
CA GLY A 43 -11.30 5.71 28.26
C GLY A 43 -11.17 4.35 28.96
N ASP A 44 -11.34 3.25 28.22
CA ASP A 44 -11.04 1.90 28.68
C ASP A 44 -9.56 1.58 28.40
N GLY A 45 -8.69 2.05 29.31
CA GLY A 45 -7.22 1.94 29.21
C GLY A 45 -6.64 0.51 29.16
N THR A 46 -7.45 -0.50 28.85
CA THR A 46 -6.99 -1.87 28.61
C THR A 46 -7.83 -2.59 27.55
N ARG A 47 -8.34 -1.92 26.52
CA ARG A 47 -8.91 -2.67 25.39
C ARG A 47 -7.78 -3.20 24.51
N GLU A 48 -7.57 -4.50 24.66
CA GLU A 48 -6.71 -5.34 23.85
C GLU A 48 -6.79 -4.88 22.38
N LEU A 49 -5.66 -4.37 21.86
CA LEU A 49 -5.51 -4.10 20.42
C LEU A 49 -6.02 -5.33 19.66
N PRO A 50 -6.76 -5.16 18.54
CA PRO A 50 -7.28 -6.28 17.76
C PRO A 50 -6.21 -7.37 17.65
N ALA A 51 -6.55 -8.65 17.82
CA ALA A 51 -5.60 -9.77 17.93
C ALA A 51 -4.50 -9.81 16.83
N VAL A 52 -4.69 -9.07 15.74
CA VAL A 52 -3.74 -8.83 14.65
C VAL A 52 -2.52 -7.98 15.08
N GLU A 53 -2.61 -7.11 16.08
CA GLU A 53 -1.52 -6.20 16.49
C GLU A 53 -0.69 -6.72 17.67
N ARG A 54 -1.06 -7.86 18.25
CA ARG A 54 -0.32 -8.51 19.35
C ARG A 54 0.58 -9.64 18.87
N MET A 55 1.04 -9.60 17.63
CA MET A 55 2.09 -10.53 17.21
C MET A 55 3.41 -10.11 17.87
N ASN A 56 3.90 -10.91 18.81
CA ASN A 56 5.28 -10.82 19.24
C ASN A 56 6.16 -11.35 18.10
N THR A 57 6.81 -10.44 17.37
CA THR A 57 7.76 -10.77 16.29
C THR A 57 9.18 -10.46 16.76
N PRO A 58 9.75 -11.24 17.69
CA PRO A 58 11.07 -10.93 18.26
C PRO A 58 12.17 -11.01 17.18
N GLU A 59 11.97 -11.85 16.17
CA GLU A 59 12.86 -11.99 15.01
C GLU A 59 12.93 -10.69 14.16
N LEU A 60 11.83 -9.93 14.06
CA LEU A 60 11.80 -8.65 13.32
C LEU A 60 12.48 -7.50 14.07
N GLU A 61 12.40 -7.49 15.41
CA GLU A 61 13.13 -6.51 16.25
C GLU A 61 14.65 -6.73 16.18
N GLU A 62 15.09 -8.00 16.12
CA GLU A 62 16.49 -8.36 15.89
C GLU A 62 16.96 -7.95 14.48
N GLU A 63 16.14 -8.16 13.45
CA GLU A 63 16.43 -7.73 12.08
C GLU A 63 16.57 -6.19 11.97
N LYS A 64 15.76 -5.42 12.71
CA LYS A 64 15.87 -3.94 12.73
C LYS A 64 17.20 -3.46 13.30
N ARG A 65 17.82 -4.21 14.23
CA ARG A 65 19.12 -3.88 14.83
C ARG A 65 20.30 -4.32 13.97
N HIS A 66 20.15 -5.44 13.26
CA HIS A 66 21.23 -6.04 12.48
C HIS A 66 21.20 -5.71 10.99
N GLY A 67 20.12 -5.10 10.49
CA GLY A 67 19.93 -4.86 9.07
C GLY A 67 19.71 -6.15 8.27
N PRO A 68 19.48 -6.06 6.95
CA PRO A 68 19.33 -7.23 6.11
C PRO A 68 20.56 -8.13 6.26
N ARG A 69 20.39 -9.39 6.68
CA ARG A 69 21.50 -10.36 6.81
C ARG A 69 22.08 -10.70 5.43
N ASN A 70 23.01 -9.88 4.96
CA ASN A 70 23.63 -9.93 3.63
C ASN A 70 24.70 -11.02 3.49
N TRP A 71 24.44 -12.23 4.02
CA TRP A 71 25.33 -13.40 3.98
C TRP A 71 25.82 -13.75 2.56
N GLY A 72 25.03 -13.41 1.53
CA GLY A 72 25.35 -13.67 0.12
C GLY A 72 25.93 -12.49 -0.67
N LEU A 73 25.95 -11.26 -0.12
CA LEU A 73 26.37 -10.06 -0.88
C LEU A 73 27.77 -9.56 -0.50
N GLU A 74 28.26 -9.88 0.71
CA GLU A 74 29.63 -9.55 1.13
C GLU A 74 30.66 -10.23 0.23
N ALA A 75 30.39 -11.46 -0.22
CA ALA A 75 31.22 -12.18 -1.18
C ALA A 75 31.19 -11.59 -2.60
N ILE A 76 30.17 -10.79 -2.93
CA ILE A 76 29.98 -10.18 -4.26
C ILE A 76 30.62 -8.78 -4.31
N LYS A 77 30.79 -8.12 -3.16
CA LYS A 77 31.45 -6.81 -3.00
C LYS A 77 32.97 -6.93 -3.14
N GLY A 78 33.45 -7.41 -4.28
CA GLY A 78 34.87 -7.64 -4.50
C GLY A 78 35.18 -8.60 -5.64
N GLN A 79 34.18 -9.29 -6.19
CA GLN A 79 34.38 -9.95 -7.48
C GLN A 79 34.53 -8.85 -8.53
N GLU A 80 35.78 -8.62 -8.93
CA GLU A 80 36.13 -7.87 -10.11
C GLU A 80 35.24 -8.36 -11.25
N ARG A 81 34.26 -7.55 -11.64
CA ARG A 81 33.51 -7.77 -12.87
C ARG A 81 34.53 -7.49 -13.97
N MET A 82 35.35 -8.49 -14.31
CA MET A 82 36.20 -8.44 -15.48
C MET A 82 35.29 -7.94 -16.60
N ARG A 83 35.61 -6.76 -17.14
CA ARG A 83 34.84 -6.18 -18.23
C ARG A 83 35.07 -7.09 -19.44
N LYS A 84 34.23 -8.12 -19.57
CA LYS A 84 34.26 -9.04 -20.70
C LYS A 84 34.13 -8.20 -21.98
N SER A 85 35.04 -8.39 -22.92
CA SER A 85 34.93 -7.76 -24.23
C SER A 85 33.65 -8.26 -24.92
N SER A 86 33.12 -7.48 -25.88
CA SER A 86 32.03 -7.94 -26.74
C SER A 86 32.36 -9.27 -27.43
N VAL A 87 33.65 -9.54 -27.69
CA VAL A 87 34.13 -10.82 -28.22
C VAL A 87 33.97 -11.94 -27.20
N ASP A 88 34.37 -11.73 -25.94
CA ASP A 88 34.26 -12.73 -24.87
C ASP A 88 32.79 -13.07 -24.58
N LEU A 89 31.93 -12.05 -24.58
CA LEU A 89 30.49 -12.23 -24.40
C LEU A 89 29.87 -13.04 -25.54
N ARG A 90 30.20 -12.72 -26.80
CA ARG A 90 29.72 -13.49 -27.96
C ARG A 90 30.13 -14.95 -27.86
N ARG A 91 31.36 -15.21 -27.42
CA ARG A 91 31.86 -16.56 -27.25
C ARG A 91 31.15 -17.31 -26.13
N GLU A 92 30.89 -16.67 -24.99
CA GLU A 92 30.11 -17.27 -23.90
C GLU A 92 28.68 -17.61 -24.33
N ILE A 93 28.01 -16.71 -25.06
CA ILE A 93 26.66 -16.96 -25.59
C ILE A 93 26.67 -18.18 -26.52
N ILE A 94 27.71 -18.34 -27.34
CA ILE A 94 27.84 -19.47 -28.25
C ILE A 94 28.24 -20.74 -27.49
N ASP A 95 29.21 -20.70 -26.59
CA ASP A 95 29.76 -21.90 -25.96
C ASP A 95 28.86 -22.44 -24.83
N VAL A 96 28.22 -21.55 -24.06
CA VAL A 96 27.33 -21.91 -22.93
C VAL A 96 25.86 -21.86 -23.32
N GLY A 97 25.46 -20.89 -24.14
CA GLY A 97 24.08 -20.69 -24.58
C GLY A 97 23.70 -21.45 -25.86
N SER A 98 24.60 -22.29 -26.39
CA SER A 98 24.36 -23.11 -27.57
C SER A 98 23.31 -24.19 -27.32
N ILE A 99 22.50 -24.46 -28.35
CA ILE A 99 21.53 -25.55 -28.33
C ILE A 99 22.19 -26.93 -28.26
N GLN A 100 23.44 -27.07 -28.71
CA GLN A 100 24.20 -28.31 -28.58
C GLN A 100 24.29 -28.75 -27.11
N ARG A 101 24.40 -27.81 -26.16
CA ARG A 101 24.44 -28.10 -24.72
C ARG A 101 23.08 -28.51 -24.13
N LEU A 102 22.00 -28.27 -24.84
CA LEU A 102 20.64 -28.61 -24.42
C LEU A 102 20.22 -30.01 -24.91
N ILE A 103 20.88 -30.51 -25.96
CA ILE A 103 20.51 -31.76 -26.65
C ILE A 103 21.53 -32.89 -26.43
N GLU A 104 22.63 -32.61 -25.73
CA GLU A 104 23.63 -33.57 -25.26
C GLU A 104 23.30 -34.01 -23.82
#